data_AF-W7WDN2-F1
#
_entry.id   AF-W7WDN2-F1
#
_cell.length_a   1.000
_cell.length_b   1.000
_cell.length_c   1.000
_cell.angle_alpha   90.00
_cell.angle_beta   90.00
_cell.angle_gamma   90.00
#
_symmetry.space_group_name_H-M   'P 1'
#
loop_
_entity.id
_entity.type
_entity.pdbx_description
1 polymer ?
#
loop_
_entity_poly.entity_id
_entity_poly.type
_entity_poly.pdbx_seq_one_letter_code
_entity_poly.pdbx_strand_id
1 'polypeptide(L)'
;MARAALLALLFVITAGAPQWLRAQDLTGEKRVLLLGAGGERLEIGRVRFEPVSADRWRFRFVLAGEGFTERFLAMRPFRCVAGASQQLCHFPYGSEDTVSRDDLLPLEYTLMFIATKPGALHISGRDGLFYKLAFTERGLRGELYDVDLDPIITPREGGTLRPIGYRQLDRADPKSHWLPALLIE
;
A
#
# COMPACT_ATOMS: atom_id res chain seq x y z
N MET A 1 -47.75 -10.58 -63.63
CA MET A 1 -46.47 -9.84 -63.52
C MET A 1 -46.38 -9.32 -62.09
N ALA A 2 -45.66 -10.03 -61.20
CA ALA A 2 -45.60 -9.74 -59.77
C ALA A 2 -44.26 -9.07 -59.44
N ARG A 3 -44.31 -7.89 -58.79
CA ARG A 3 -43.14 -7.20 -58.23
C ARG A 3 -43.00 -7.61 -56.77
N ALA A 4 -41.91 -8.30 -56.43
CA ALA A 4 -41.51 -8.55 -55.05
C ALA A 4 -40.32 -7.63 -54.71
N ALA A 5 -40.52 -6.74 -53.74
CA ALA A 5 -39.49 -5.86 -53.19
C ALA A 5 -38.84 -6.57 -51.99
N LEU A 6 -37.52 -6.74 -52.02
CA LEU A 6 -36.74 -7.28 -50.91
C LEU A 6 -35.98 -6.13 -50.24
N LEU A 7 -36.43 -5.71 -49.07
CA LEU A 7 -35.70 -4.77 -48.20
C LEU A 7 -34.70 -5.56 -47.36
N ALA A 8 -33.40 -5.36 -47.62
CA ALA A 8 -32.33 -5.87 -46.79
C ALA A 8 -32.11 -4.94 -45.60
N LEU A 9 -32.41 -5.40 -44.38
CA LEU A 9 -32.12 -4.72 -43.13
C LEU A 9 -30.62 -4.92 -42.80
N LEU A 10 -29.80 -3.87 -42.92
CA LEU A 10 -28.44 -3.87 -42.37
C LEU A 10 -28.51 -3.55 -40.86
N PHE A 11 -28.27 -4.58 -40.04
CA PHE A 11 -28.05 -4.41 -38.60
C PHE A 11 -26.59 -3.95 -38.41
N VAL A 12 -26.38 -2.65 -38.19
CA VAL A 12 -25.08 -2.11 -37.81
C VAL A 12 -24.83 -2.48 -36.34
N ILE A 13 -24.04 -3.52 -36.13
CA ILE A 13 -23.50 -3.86 -34.80
C ILE A 13 -22.44 -2.80 -34.48
N THR A 14 -22.83 -1.74 -33.77
CA THR A 14 -21.87 -0.83 -33.15
C THR A 14 -21.09 -1.61 -32.09
N ALA A 15 -19.84 -1.98 -32.41
CA ALA A 15 -18.90 -2.56 -31.46
C ALA A 15 -18.64 -1.54 -30.33
N GLY A 16 -19.38 -1.65 -29.24
CA GLY A 16 -19.03 -0.99 -27.98
C GLY A 16 -17.68 -1.53 -27.54
N ALA A 17 -16.66 -0.66 -27.52
CA ALA A 17 -15.34 -1.05 -27.07
C ALA A 17 -15.43 -1.64 -25.66
N PRO A 18 -14.71 -2.74 -25.39
CA PRO A 18 -14.73 -3.40 -24.09
C PRO A 18 -14.31 -2.43 -22.97
N GLN A 19 -15.25 -2.07 -22.10
CA GLN A 19 -15.00 -1.19 -20.93
C GLN A 19 -14.12 -1.84 -19.86
N TRP A 20 -13.76 -3.11 -20.02
CA TRP A 20 -13.01 -3.92 -19.05
C TRP A 20 -11.48 -3.73 -19.09
N LEU A 21 -10.96 -2.83 -19.96
CA LEU A 21 -9.54 -2.47 -19.99
C LEU A 21 -9.28 -0.99 -19.64
N ARG A 22 -10.12 -0.39 -18.78
CA ARG A 22 -9.69 0.84 -18.08
C ARG A 22 -8.64 0.42 -17.06
N ALA A 23 -7.38 0.52 -17.48
CA ALA A 23 -6.24 0.53 -16.58
C ALA A 23 -6.59 1.43 -15.39
N GLN A 24 -6.74 0.84 -14.21
CA GLN A 24 -7.16 1.57 -13.01
C GLN A 24 -6.19 2.75 -12.77
N ASP A 25 -6.72 3.96 -12.80
CA ASP A 25 -5.94 5.18 -12.67
C ASP A 25 -5.77 5.55 -11.19
N LEU A 26 -4.52 5.62 -10.74
CA LEU A 26 -4.17 6.06 -9.38
C LEU A 26 -4.09 7.57 -9.24
N THR A 27 -4.07 8.32 -10.35
CA THR A 27 -3.81 9.75 -10.38
C THR A 27 -4.70 10.54 -9.41
N GLY A 28 -4.08 11.53 -8.77
CA GLY A 28 -4.70 12.39 -7.77
C GLY A 28 -4.34 11.99 -6.34
N GLU A 29 -5.08 12.56 -5.39
CA GLU A 29 -4.90 12.30 -3.97
C GLU A 29 -5.77 11.13 -3.52
N LYS A 30 -5.20 10.25 -2.70
CA LYS A 30 -5.85 9.07 -2.09
C LYS A 30 -5.60 9.08 -0.60
N ARG A 31 -6.58 8.62 0.17
CA ARG A 31 -6.43 8.37 1.61
C ARG A 31 -5.75 7.03 1.80
N VAL A 32 -4.88 6.94 2.78
CA VAL A 32 -4.27 5.69 3.22
C VAL A 32 -4.91 5.29 4.54
N LEU A 33 -5.53 4.12 4.57
CA LEU A 33 -6.25 3.61 5.74
C LEU A 33 -5.65 2.28 6.18
N LEU A 34 -5.48 2.12 7.48
CA LEU A 34 -5.25 0.84 8.13
C LEU A 34 -6.58 0.30 8.65
N LEU A 35 -6.80 -1.00 8.48
CA LEU A 35 -8.05 -1.66 8.83
C LEU A 35 -7.84 -2.71 9.92
N GLY A 36 -8.65 -2.64 10.96
CA GLY A 36 -8.70 -3.66 12.01
C GLY A 36 -9.66 -4.80 11.70
N ALA A 37 -9.44 -5.96 12.30
CA ALA A 37 -10.32 -7.13 12.13
C ALA A 37 -11.77 -6.89 12.60
N GLY A 38 -11.97 -5.98 13.56
CA GLY A 38 -13.28 -5.58 14.09
C GLY A 38 -14.01 -4.50 13.27
N GLY A 39 -13.53 -4.16 12.07
CA GLY A 39 -14.11 -3.11 11.24
C GLY A 39 -13.60 -1.70 11.53
N GLU A 40 -12.61 -1.57 12.41
CA GLU A 40 -11.90 -0.32 12.64
C GLU A 40 -11.24 0.19 11.36
N ARG A 41 -11.30 1.51 11.16
CA ARG A 41 -10.70 2.20 10.00
C ARG A 41 -9.92 3.40 10.51
N LEU A 42 -8.60 3.34 10.40
CA LEU A 42 -7.69 4.39 10.82
C LEU A 42 -7.07 5.05 9.59
N GLU A 43 -7.45 6.29 9.27
CA GLU A 43 -6.75 7.08 8.24
C GLU A 43 -5.37 7.47 8.80
N ILE A 44 -4.29 7.03 8.14
CA ILE A 44 -2.91 7.31 8.57
C ILE A 44 -2.31 8.50 7.82
N GLY A 45 -2.91 8.91 6.71
CA GLY A 45 -2.39 9.97 5.87
C GLY A 45 -2.91 9.90 4.44
N ARG A 46 -2.19 10.58 3.55
CA ARG A 46 -2.57 10.71 2.14
C ARG A 46 -1.40 10.46 1.24
N VAL A 47 -1.68 9.88 0.07
CA VAL A 47 -0.71 9.72 -1.01
C VAL A 47 -1.24 10.42 -2.25
N ARG A 48 -0.40 11.26 -2.86
CA ARG A 48 -0.69 11.90 -4.14
C ARG A 48 0.08 11.20 -5.24
N PHE A 49 -0.61 10.77 -6.29
CA PHE A 49 -0.03 10.17 -7.48
C PHE A 49 -0.08 11.13 -8.66
N GLU A 50 1.06 11.33 -9.30
CA GLU A 50 1.24 12.14 -10.50
C GLU A 50 1.68 11.25 -11.66
N PRO A 51 0.96 11.23 -12.79
CA PRO A 51 1.27 10.31 -13.89
C PRO A 51 2.62 10.68 -14.51
N VAL A 52 3.47 9.67 -14.70
CA VAL A 52 4.74 9.76 -15.43
C VAL A 52 4.59 9.12 -16.82
N SER A 53 3.86 8.01 -16.89
CA SER A 53 3.42 7.33 -18.13
C SER A 53 2.07 6.66 -17.88
N ALA A 54 1.55 5.91 -18.86
CA ALA A 54 0.25 5.23 -18.75
C ALA A 54 0.16 4.22 -17.59
N ASP A 55 1.30 3.73 -17.10
CA ASP A 55 1.44 2.65 -16.13
C ASP A 55 2.42 2.98 -14.99
N ARG A 56 2.86 4.24 -14.90
CA ARG A 56 3.81 4.71 -13.86
C ARG A 56 3.36 6.01 -13.26
N TRP A 57 3.51 6.11 -11.95
CA TRP A 57 3.16 7.28 -11.16
C TRP A 57 4.29 7.65 -10.23
N ARG A 58 4.64 8.93 -10.20
CA ARG A 58 5.38 9.50 -9.06
C ARG A 58 4.41 9.62 -7.90
N PHE A 59 4.83 9.26 -6.70
CA PHE A 59 4.00 9.37 -5.50
C PHE A 59 4.65 10.25 -4.44
N ARG A 60 3.82 10.86 -3.61
CA ARG A 60 4.24 11.52 -2.37
C ARG A 60 3.28 11.14 -1.27
N PHE A 61 3.79 10.45 -0.25
CA PHE A 61 3.03 10.13 0.95
C PHE A 61 3.27 11.19 2.03
N VAL A 62 2.21 11.58 2.73
CA VAL A 62 2.24 12.44 3.90
C VAL A 62 1.51 11.71 5.03
N LEU A 63 2.26 11.36 6.07
CA LEU A 63 1.69 10.85 7.32
C LEU A 63 0.99 12.00 8.05
N ALA A 64 -0.34 11.97 8.11
CA ALA A 64 -1.18 13.03 8.67
C ALA A 64 -2.38 12.48 9.46
N GLY A 65 -2.37 11.20 9.80
CA GLY A 65 -3.44 10.57 10.56
C GLY A 65 -3.54 11.10 11.98
N GLU A 66 -4.78 11.23 12.46
CA GLU A 66 -5.05 11.53 13.87
C GLU A 66 -4.52 10.40 14.76
N GLY A 67 -4.10 10.74 15.98
CA GLY A 67 -3.59 9.78 16.97
C GLY A 67 -2.10 9.41 16.81
N PHE A 68 -1.43 9.82 15.73
CA PHE A 68 0.01 9.68 15.62
C PHE A 68 0.73 10.67 16.55
N THR A 69 1.50 10.14 17.48
CA THR A 69 2.33 10.91 18.43
C THR A 69 3.79 10.60 18.24
N GLU A 70 4.66 11.58 18.50
CA GLU A 70 6.10 11.34 18.50
C GLU A 70 6.51 10.58 19.76
N ARG A 71 7.27 9.50 19.58
CA ARG A 71 7.84 8.66 20.63
C ARG A 71 9.32 8.47 20.39
N PHE A 72 10.12 8.61 21.43
CA PHE A 72 11.55 8.31 21.38
C PHE A 72 11.76 6.83 21.67
N LEU A 73 12.07 6.06 20.63
CA LEU A 73 12.41 4.64 20.74
C LEU A 73 13.83 4.46 20.24
N ALA A 74 14.69 3.82 21.05
CA ALA A 74 16.11 3.66 20.75
C ALA A 74 16.80 4.99 20.34
N MET A 75 16.55 6.07 21.10
CA MET A 75 17.12 7.41 20.88
C MET A 75 16.74 8.07 19.54
N ARG A 76 15.71 7.57 18.84
CA ARG A 76 15.22 8.15 17.58
C ARG A 76 13.73 8.49 17.69
N PRO A 77 13.28 9.61 17.11
CA PRO A 77 11.86 9.94 17.08
C PRO A 77 11.14 9.05 16.06
N PHE A 78 10.04 8.44 16.50
CA PHE A 78 9.10 7.70 15.66
C PHE A 78 7.73 8.31 15.81
N ARG A 79 6.99 8.40 14.71
CA ARG A 79 5.57 8.71 14.74
C ARG A 79 4.82 7.40 14.94
N CYS A 80 4.15 7.25 16.07
CA CYS A 80 3.46 6.02 16.43
C CYS A 80 1.99 6.26 16.74
N VAL A 81 1.16 5.27 16.43
CA VAL A 81 -0.25 5.21 16.80
C VAL A 81 -0.49 3.99 17.68
N ALA A 82 -1.25 4.16 18.77
CA ALA A 82 -1.49 3.12 19.76
C ALA A 82 -2.94 2.64 19.70
N GLY A 83 -3.10 1.31 19.64
CA GLY A 83 -4.36 0.61 19.85
C GLY A 83 -4.38 -0.06 21.23
N ALA A 84 -5.42 -0.85 21.48
CA ALA A 84 -5.61 -1.50 22.78
C ALA A 84 -4.52 -2.53 23.11
N SER A 85 -4.04 -3.29 22.12
CA SER A 85 -3.09 -4.40 22.30
C SER A 85 -1.72 -4.18 21.64
N GLN A 86 -1.64 -3.29 20.64
CA GLN A 86 -0.44 -3.03 19.86
C GLN A 86 -0.28 -1.54 19.60
N GLN A 87 0.96 -1.10 19.46
CA GLN A 87 1.34 0.20 18.92
C GLN A 87 2.08 -0.03 17.61
N LEU A 88 1.76 0.77 16.60
CA LEU A 88 2.48 0.78 15.32
C LEU A 88 3.29 2.05 15.18
N CYS A 89 4.59 1.92 14.93
CA CYS A 89 5.50 3.03 14.70
C CYS A 89 5.91 3.07 13.23
N HIS A 90 5.70 4.20 12.57
CA HIS A 90 5.99 4.37 11.15
C HIS A 90 7.50 4.29 10.88
N PHE A 91 7.89 3.43 9.94
CA PHE A 91 9.29 3.14 9.59
C PHE A 91 9.47 3.24 8.06
N PRO A 92 9.42 4.44 7.46
CA PRO A 92 9.60 4.58 6.02
C PRO A 92 11.06 4.27 5.62
N TYR A 93 11.24 3.65 4.46
CA TYR A 93 12.56 3.35 3.91
C TYR A 93 12.67 3.69 2.41
N GLY A 94 13.90 3.94 1.97
CA GLY A 94 14.22 4.22 0.58
C GLY A 94 13.95 5.67 0.16
N SER A 95 14.40 6.01 -1.05
CA SER A 95 14.21 7.32 -1.68
C SER A 95 13.49 7.25 -3.03
N GLU A 96 13.14 6.03 -3.45
CA GLU A 96 12.39 5.81 -4.68
C GLU A 96 10.96 6.32 -4.51
N ASP A 97 10.52 7.17 -5.43
CA ASP A 97 9.24 7.87 -5.36
C ASP A 97 8.35 7.58 -6.57
N THR A 98 8.64 6.51 -7.30
CA THR A 98 7.88 6.10 -8.48
C THR A 98 7.44 4.66 -8.34
N VAL A 99 6.17 4.40 -8.63
CA VAL A 99 5.59 3.05 -8.72
C VAL A 99 5.08 2.77 -10.12
N SER A 100 4.95 1.48 -10.45
CA SER A 100 4.29 1.02 -11.66
C SER A 100 3.25 -0.05 -11.35
N ARG A 101 2.56 -0.56 -12.37
CA ARG A 101 1.66 -1.71 -12.22
C ARG A 101 2.37 -2.96 -11.68
N ASP A 102 3.63 -3.15 -12.05
CA ASP A 102 4.40 -4.35 -11.75
C ASP A 102 5.34 -4.16 -10.55
N ASP A 103 5.52 -2.93 -10.09
CA ASP A 103 6.43 -2.57 -9.01
C ASP A 103 5.82 -1.51 -8.09
N LEU A 104 5.23 -1.98 -6.98
CA LEU A 104 4.69 -1.15 -5.91
C LEU A 104 5.66 -1.00 -4.72
N LEU A 105 6.82 -1.67 -4.77
CA LEU A 105 7.75 -1.79 -3.65
C LEU A 105 8.22 -0.45 -3.06
N PRO A 106 8.49 0.60 -3.85
CA PRO A 106 8.80 1.92 -3.31
C PRO A 106 7.72 2.50 -2.37
N LEU A 107 6.44 2.33 -2.73
CA LEU A 107 5.33 2.78 -1.89
C LEU A 107 5.15 1.88 -0.67
N GLU A 108 5.33 0.57 -0.83
CA GLU A 108 5.28 -0.40 0.28
C GLU A 108 6.33 -0.08 1.34
N TYR A 109 7.58 0.23 0.93
CA TYR A 109 8.64 0.70 1.83
C TYR A 109 8.32 2.00 2.56
N THR A 110 7.60 2.90 1.90
CA THR A 110 7.13 4.15 2.53
C THR A 110 6.05 3.87 3.58
N LEU A 111 5.36 2.74 3.51
CA LEU A 111 4.23 2.36 4.36
C LEU A 111 4.58 1.23 5.35
N MET A 112 5.87 1.07 5.67
CA MET A 112 6.31 0.08 6.65
C MET A 112 6.13 0.58 8.09
N PHE A 113 5.95 -0.37 9.00
CA PHE A 113 5.80 -0.11 10.43
C PHE A 113 6.64 -1.08 11.24
N ILE A 114 6.80 -0.78 12.52
CA ILE A 114 7.25 -1.72 13.53
C ILE A 114 6.18 -1.82 14.60
N ALA A 115 5.81 -3.04 14.94
CA ALA A 115 4.88 -3.32 16.02
C ALA A 115 5.60 -3.30 17.37
N THR A 116 4.99 -2.67 18.37
CA THR A 116 5.44 -2.75 19.76
C THR A 116 4.24 -2.91 20.69
N LYS A 117 4.49 -3.21 21.98
CA LYS A 117 3.45 -3.08 23.00
C LYS A 117 3.17 -1.59 23.27
N PRO A 118 1.91 -1.21 23.55
CA PRO A 118 1.60 0.15 23.99
C PRO A 118 2.49 0.57 25.18
N GLY A 119 3.15 1.73 25.06
CA GLY A 119 4.04 2.26 26.10
C GLY A 119 5.44 1.65 26.16
N ALA A 120 5.81 0.75 25.24
CA ALA A 120 7.17 0.22 25.16
C ALA A 120 8.20 1.36 24.91
N LEU A 121 9.35 1.25 25.57
CA LEU A 121 10.50 2.17 25.39
C LEU A 121 11.54 1.62 24.39
N HIS A 122 11.38 0.38 23.98
CA HIS A 122 12.26 -0.33 23.06
C HIS A 122 11.51 -0.79 21.82
N ILE A 123 12.26 -0.98 20.74
CA ILE A 123 11.79 -1.40 19.43
C ILE A 123 12.75 -2.47 18.89
N SER A 124 12.23 -3.49 18.21
CA SER A 124 13.05 -4.52 17.55
C SER A 124 12.84 -4.47 16.04
N GLY A 125 13.92 -4.58 15.27
CA GLY A 125 13.85 -4.72 13.81
C GLY A 125 13.09 -5.98 13.36
N ARG A 126 13.02 -7.00 14.23
CA ARG A 126 12.32 -8.26 13.96
C ARG A 126 10.80 -8.16 14.04
N ASP A 127 10.28 -7.07 14.63
CA ASP A 127 8.83 -6.84 14.76
C ASP A 127 8.31 -5.96 13.60
N GLY A 128 8.96 -6.05 12.43
CA GLY A 128 8.63 -5.28 11.25
C GLY A 128 7.32 -5.73 10.60
N LEU A 129 6.57 -4.76 10.11
CA LEU A 129 5.30 -4.95 9.41
C LEU A 129 5.40 -4.40 7.99
N PHE A 130 5.00 -5.23 7.03
CA PHE A 130 5.05 -4.93 5.61
C PHE A 130 3.67 -5.14 4.98
N TYR A 131 3.08 -4.11 4.38
CA TYR A 131 1.82 -4.25 3.65
C TYR A 131 2.10 -4.46 2.16
N LYS A 132 1.97 -5.70 1.69
CA LYS A 132 2.11 -6.03 0.27
C LYS A 132 0.87 -5.58 -0.50
N LEU A 133 1.05 -4.62 -1.37
CA LEU A 133 -0.01 -3.95 -2.13
C LEU A 133 -0.38 -4.75 -3.39
N ALA A 134 -1.65 -4.67 -3.75
CA ALA A 134 -2.18 -5.13 -5.02
C ALA A 134 -3.26 -4.16 -5.52
N PHE A 135 -3.40 -4.06 -6.84
CA PHE A 135 -4.48 -3.31 -7.48
C PHE A 135 -5.84 -3.98 -7.22
N THR A 136 -6.88 -3.17 -7.11
CA THR A 136 -8.28 -3.59 -6.92
C THR A 136 -9.18 -2.79 -7.86
N GLU A 137 -10.50 -2.89 -7.79
CA GLU A 137 -11.35 -2.00 -8.60
C GLU A 137 -11.37 -0.54 -8.09
N ARG A 138 -11.06 -0.30 -6.81
CA ARG A 138 -11.28 0.98 -6.12
C ARG A 138 -10.00 1.71 -5.71
N GLY A 139 -8.90 0.97 -5.58
CA GLY A 139 -7.60 1.54 -5.29
C GLY A 139 -6.54 0.46 -5.15
N LEU A 140 -5.67 0.60 -4.17
CA LEU A 140 -4.74 -0.44 -3.75
C LEU A 140 -5.20 -1.08 -2.43
N ARG A 141 -4.97 -2.38 -2.29
CA ARG A 141 -5.16 -3.11 -1.03
C ARG A 141 -3.85 -3.74 -0.60
N GLY A 142 -3.46 -3.50 0.65
CA GLY A 142 -2.33 -4.15 1.31
C GLY A 142 -2.77 -5.33 2.16
N GLU A 143 -2.10 -6.47 1.99
CA GLU A 143 -2.11 -7.60 2.92
C GLU A 143 -0.89 -7.48 3.84
N LEU A 144 -1.08 -7.66 5.15
CA LEU A 144 0.01 -7.59 6.12
C LEU A 144 0.89 -8.84 6.08
N TYR A 145 2.20 -8.61 6.18
CA TYR A 145 3.26 -9.59 6.36
C TYR A 145 4.17 -9.15 7.51
N ASP A 146 4.70 -10.13 8.23
CA ASP A 146 5.81 -9.93 9.16
C ASP A 146 7.11 -9.90 8.38
N VAL A 147 8.07 -9.11 8.86
CA VAL A 147 9.37 -8.98 8.21
C VAL A 147 10.48 -8.61 9.19
N ASP A 148 11.66 -9.17 8.96
CA ASP A 148 12.88 -8.74 9.64
C ASP A 148 13.47 -7.49 8.93
N LEU A 149 13.53 -6.38 9.66
CA LEU A 149 14.06 -5.10 9.20
C LEU A 149 15.57 -4.96 9.40
N ASP A 150 16.25 -5.95 9.99
CA ASP A 150 17.70 -5.91 10.18
C ASP A 150 18.49 -5.61 8.90
N PRO A 151 18.11 -6.10 7.69
CA PRO A 151 18.78 -5.72 6.45
C PRO A 151 18.73 -4.22 6.13
N ILE A 152 17.73 -3.49 6.64
CA ILE A 152 17.60 -2.03 6.50
C ILE A 152 18.32 -1.31 7.65
N ILE A 153 18.13 -1.79 8.89
CA ILE A 153 18.64 -1.13 10.10
C ILE A 153 20.15 -1.26 10.20
N THR A 154 20.68 -2.44 9.84
CA THR A 154 22.09 -2.76 9.86
C THR A 154 22.51 -3.24 8.47
N PRO A 155 22.64 -2.32 7.48
CA PRO A 155 23.01 -2.70 6.12
C PRO A 155 24.38 -3.38 6.09
N ARG A 156 24.49 -4.47 5.34
CA ARG A 156 25.78 -5.13 5.08
C ARG A 156 26.54 -4.38 3.98
N GLU A 157 27.87 -4.48 4.01
CA GLU A 157 28.69 -3.98 2.89
C GLU A 157 28.25 -4.62 1.57
N GLY A 158 28.11 -3.80 0.52
CA GLY A 158 27.61 -4.26 -0.79
C GLY A 158 26.09 -4.47 -0.86
N GLY A 159 25.32 -3.98 0.12
CA GLY A 159 23.86 -4.08 0.13
C GLY A 159 23.17 -3.40 -1.07
N THR A 160 21.99 -3.90 -1.42
CA THR A 160 21.15 -3.34 -2.49
C THR A 160 20.27 -2.20 -1.98
N LEU A 161 19.81 -1.33 -2.87
CA LEU A 161 18.80 -0.29 -2.55
C LEU A 161 17.47 -0.87 -2.02
N ARG A 162 17.17 -2.13 -2.36
CA ARG A 162 15.93 -2.82 -1.95
C ARG A 162 16.28 -4.14 -1.23
N PRO A 163 16.76 -4.07 0.03
CA PRO A 163 17.27 -5.24 0.75
C PRO A 163 16.17 -6.22 1.18
N ILE A 164 14.91 -5.80 1.16
CA ILE A 164 13.74 -6.61 1.54
C ILE A 164 12.82 -6.78 0.32
N GLY A 165 12.88 -7.94 -0.30
CA GLY A 165 11.97 -8.33 -1.38
C GLY A 165 10.83 -9.21 -0.87
N TYR A 166 9.92 -9.56 -1.78
CA TYR A 166 8.75 -10.41 -1.45
C TYR A 166 9.09 -11.82 -0.97
N ARG A 167 10.33 -12.29 -1.16
CA ARG A 167 10.77 -13.61 -0.68
C ARG A 167 11.18 -13.62 0.80
N GLN A 168 11.40 -12.43 1.37
CA GLN A 168 11.77 -12.23 2.77
C GLN A 168 10.56 -11.95 3.66
N LEU A 169 9.34 -11.98 3.09
CA LEU A 169 8.11 -11.71 3.82
C LEU A 169 7.53 -12.99 4.39
N ASP A 170 7.22 -12.97 5.67
CA ASP A 170 6.50 -14.03 6.36
C ASP A 170 5.02 -13.68 6.45
N ARG A 171 4.15 -14.64 6.11
CA ARG A 171 2.71 -14.41 6.16
C ARG A 171 2.29 -14.18 7.60
N ALA A 172 1.83 -12.97 7.90
CA ALA A 172 1.32 -12.61 9.21
C ALA A 172 0.03 -13.40 9.53
N ASP A 173 -0.17 -13.75 10.80
CA ASP A 173 -1.47 -14.19 11.29
C ASP A 173 -2.35 -12.96 11.55
N PRO A 174 -3.42 -12.70 10.78
CA PRO A 174 -4.24 -11.50 10.94
C PRO A 174 -4.87 -11.35 12.32
N LYS A 175 -5.01 -12.43 13.10
CA LYS A 175 -5.54 -12.39 14.47
C LYS A 175 -4.52 -11.90 15.49
N SER A 176 -3.24 -11.99 15.16
CA SER A 176 -2.12 -11.57 16.00
C SER A 176 -1.75 -10.10 15.80
N HIS A 177 -2.36 -9.42 14.82
CA HIS A 177 -2.13 -8.00 14.54
C HIS A 177 -3.40 -7.16 14.67
N TRP A 178 -3.23 -5.96 15.21
CA TRP A 178 -4.31 -5.01 15.38
C TRP A 178 -4.89 -4.54 14.03
N LEU A 179 -4.03 -4.19 13.07
CA LEU A 179 -4.41 -3.60 11.78
C LEU A 179 -3.89 -4.44 10.60
N PRO A 180 -4.49 -5.62 10.30
CA PRO A 180 -3.92 -6.57 9.35
C PRO A 180 -4.10 -6.24 7.86
N ALA A 181 -4.72 -5.10 7.52
CA ALA A 181 -4.90 -4.70 6.13
C ALA A 181 -4.75 -3.20 5.93
N LEU A 182 -4.40 -2.82 4.70
CA LEU A 182 -4.25 -1.43 4.27
C LEU A 182 -5.12 -1.18 3.03
N LEU A 183 -5.70 0.01 2.92
CA LEU A 183 -6.37 0.50 1.71
C LEU A 183 -5.81 1.85 1.28
N ILE A 184 -5.76 2.06 -0.03
CA ILE A 184 -5.46 3.36 -0.63
C ILE A 184 -6.61 3.70 -1.59
N GLU A 185 -7.46 4.67 -1.23
CA GLU A 185 -8.70 5.02 -1.97
C GLU A 185 -9.01 6.53 -2.00
#